data_AF-A0A927NWM1-F1
#
_entry.id   AF-A0A927NWM1-F1
#
_cell.length_a   1.000
_cell.length_b   1.000
_cell.length_c   1.000
_cell.angle_alpha   90.00
_cell.angle_beta   90.00
_cell.angle_gamma   90.00
#
_symmetry.space_group_name_H-M   'P 1'
#
loop_
_entity.id
_entity.type
_entity.pdbx_description
1 polymer ?
#
loop_
_entity_poly.entity_id
_entity_poly.type
_entity_poly.pdbx_seq_one_letter_code
_entity_poly.pdbx_strand_id
1 'polypeptide(L)'
;GYSGGAKAIMPGVSTHDAIQKNHSMMVNEDAHAGKIEGNPIREDIDSVVEFRPIDFIVNVVLNEKKEIIKAVAGHHIEAHREGCKFLDQLYKKEIEEKADIVLVSPGGYPKDINLYQAQKGLDNSKHAIKDGGVIILVASCKEGLGEKTFERWMTTSESVDFMAAEIGRHFELGGHKAAAIAMVMQKAEVYLVSDLEEDFVKSIFFKPFKTLEDAYKAAQEKLGEDAKVIVMPYGGSTLPNQK
;
A
#
# COMPACT_ATOMS: atom_id res chain seq x y z
N GLY A 1 -7.41 -5.95 3.06
CA GLY A 1 -8.45 -5.51 4.00
C GLY A 1 -7.98 -4.45 4.98
N TYR A 2 -8.07 -4.76 6.28
CA TYR A 2 -7.89 -3.83 7.41
C TYR A 2 -6.85 -4.35 8.41
N SER A 3 -6.35 -3.50 9.31
CA SER A 3 -5.60 -3.92 10.51
C SER A 3 -6.55 -4.39 11.62
N GLY A 4 -6.02 -4.76 12.79
CA GLY A 4 -6.82 -5.14 13.95
C GLY A 4 -7.42 -6.56 13.89
N GLY A 5 -8.24 -6.87 14.90
CA GLY A 5 -8.88 -8.17 15.10
C GLY A 5 -7.87 -9.28 15.33
N ALA A 6 -8.12 -10.44 14.71
CA ALA A 6 -7.23 -11.60 14.73
C ALA A 6 -5.82 -11.33 14.17
N LYS A 7 -5.59 -10.16 13.56
CA LYS A 7 -4.27 -9.78 13.06
C LYS A 7 -3.19 -9.65 14.14
N ALA A 8 -3.61 -9.48 15.39
CA ALA A 8 -2.73 -9.52 16.57
C ALA A 8 -2.10 -10.92 16.77
N ILE A 9 -2.71 -11.98 16.26
CA ILE A 9 -2.19 -13.35 16.31
C ILE A 9 -1.53 -13.74 14.98
N MET A 10 -2.28 -13.70 13.87
CA MET A 10 -1.75 -13.93 12.52
C MET A 10 -1.71 -12.60 11.75
N PRO A 11 -0.54 -12.02 11.44
CA PRO A 11 0.80 -12.53 11.66
C PRO A 11 1.44 -12.15 13.02
N GLY A 12 0.77 -11.36 13.88
CA GLY A 12 1.39 -10.65 15.00
C GLY A 12 2.25 -11.46 15.98
N VAL A 13 1.92 -12.74 16.22
CA VAL A 13 2.72 -13.68 17.04
C VAL A 13 2.85 -15.04 16.35
N SER A 14 2.96 -15.04 15.02
CA SER A 14 3.07 -16.25 14.21
C SER A 14 4.52 -16.56 13.82
N THR A 15 4.80 -17.81 13.46
CA THR A 15 6.10 -18.20 12.91
C THR A 15 6.32 -17.59 11.53
N HIS A 16 7.58 -17.40 11.14
CA HIS A 16 7.92 -16.88 9.81
C HIS A 16 7.24 -17.67 8.68
N ASP A 17 7.24 -19.00 8.76
CA ASP A 17 6.63 -19.87 7.73
C ASP A 17 5.11 -19.66 7.60
N ALA A 18 4.42 -19.48 8.73
CA ALA A 18 2.99 -19.21 8.74
C ALA A 18 2.69 -17.82 8.13
N ILE A 19 3.51 -16.82 8.46
CA ILE A 19 3.42 -15.47 7.88
C ILE A 19 3.66 -15.53 6.37
N GLN A 20 4.69 -16.25 5.93
CA GLN A 20 5.01 -16.42 4.51
C GLN A 20 3.86 -17.10 3.76
N LYS A 21 3.26 -18.16 4.33
CA LYS A 21 2.09 -18.83 3.75
C LYS A 21 0.89 -17.89 3.62
N ASN A 22 0.55 -17.16 4.69
CA ASN A 22 -0.53 -16.16 4.66
C ASN A 22 -0.28 -15.08 3.59
N HIS A 23 0.91 -14.48 3.56
CA HIS A 23 1.24 -13.39 2.64
C HIS A 23 1.42 -13.87 1.19
N SER A 24 1.68 -15.15 0.94
CA SER A 24 1.70 -15.71 -0.42
C SER A 24 0.40 -15.52 -1.18
N MET A 25 -0.72 -15.33 -0.47
CA MET A 25 -2.01 -15.04 -1.07
C MET A 25 -2.19 -13.58 -1.51
N MET A 26 -1.20 -12.68 -1.25
CA MET A 26 -1.23 -11.27 -1.69
C MET A 26 -1.24 -11.09 -3.20
N VAL A 27 -0.84 -12.12 -3.95
CA VAL A 27 -0.87 -12.11 -5.42
C VAL A 27 -2.28 -12.30 -5.98
N ASN A 28 -3.25 -12.69 -5.14
CA ASN A 28 -4.65 -12.80 -5.54
C ASN A 28 -5.27 -11.40 -5.68
N GLU A 29 -6.06 -11.18 -6.74
CA GLU A 29 -6.69 -9.88 -7.01
C GLU A 29 -7.64 -9.41 -5.90
N ASP A 30 -8.26 -10.33 -5.16
CA ASP A 30 -9.14 -10.04 -4.03
C ASP A 30 -8.38 -9.66 -2.75
N ALA A 31 -7.06 -9.83 -2.74
CA ALA A 31 -6.19 -9.53 -1.61
C ALA A 31 -5.80 -8.04 -1.52
N HIS A 32 -6.76 -7.13 -1.62
CA HIS A 32 -6.49 -5.68 -1.64
C HIS A 32 -7.00 -4.91 -0.40
N ALA A 33 -6.56 -3.66 -0.24
CA ALA A 33 -6.98 -2.77 0.84
C ALA A 33 -8.50 -2.57 0.85
N GLY A 34 -9.11 -2.46 2.03
CA GLY A 34 -10.54 -2.20 2.17
C GLY A 34 -11.52 -3.35 1.84
N LYS A 35 -11.02 -4.51 1.38
CA LYS A 35 -11.82 -5.73 1.16
C LYS A 35 -11.69 -6.73 2.31
N ILE A 36 -12.83 -7.29 2.74
CA ILE A 36 -12.92 -8.32 3.79
C ILE A 36 -13.50 -9.59 3.20
N GLU A 37 -14.72 -9.53 2.67
CA GLU A 37 -15.40 -10.69 2.08
C GLU A 37 -14.67 -11.14 0.81
N GLY A 38 -14.38 -12.44 0.71
CA GLY A 38 -13.62 -13.02 -0.39
C GLY A 38 -12.14 -12.67 -0.39
N ASN A 39 -11.63 -11.98 0.64
CA ASN A 39 -10.19 -11.69 0.73
C ASN A 39 -9.49 -12.88 1.40
N PRO A 40 -8.69 -13.68 0.65
CA PRO A 40 -8.15 -14.94 1.16
C PRO A 40 -7.19 -14.75 2.35
N ILE A 41 -6.48 -13.61 2.39
CA ILE A 41 -5.59 -13.27 3.51
C ILE A 41 -6.40 -13.00 4.77
N ARG A 42 -7.50 -12.24 4.65
CA ARG A 42 -8.34 -11.92 5.79
C ARG A 42 -9.04 -13.17 6.31
N GLU A 43 -9.53 -14.03 5.42
CA GLU A 43 -10.16 -15.30 5.79
C GLU A 43 -9.19 -16.20 6.56
N ASP A 44 -7.94 -16.33 6.11
CA ASP A 44 -6.89 -17.09 6.81
C ASP A 44 -6.45 -16.44 8.14
N ILE A 45 -6.45 -15.11 8.23
CA ILE A 45 -6.20 -14.42 9.51
C ILE A 45 -7.32 -14.71 10.51
N ASP A 46 -8.57 -14.69 10.05
CA ASP A 46 -9.73 -14.85 10.90
C ASP A 46 -9.98 -16.33 11.30
N SER A 47 -9.49 -17.29 10.52
CA SER A 47 -9.52 -18.73 10.86
C SER A 47 -8.51 -19.13 11.96
N VAL A 48 -7.66 -18.20 12.43
CA VAL A 48 -6.67 -18.49 13.49
C VAL A 48 -7.28 -19.07 14.76
N VAL A 49 -8.57 -18.83 14.99
CA VAL A 49 -9.34 -19.41 16.12
C VAL A 49 -9.41 -20.93 16.12
N GLU A 50 -9.21 -21.57 14.97
CA GLU A 50 -9.10 -23.04 14.87
C GLU A 50 -7.86 -23.58 15.60
N PHE A 51 -6.81 -22.76 15.73
CA PHE A 51 -5.57 -23.11 16.43
C PHE A 51 -5.47 -22.42 17.80
N ARG A 52 -5.96 -21.18 17.90
CA ARG A 52 -5.89 -20.37 19.12
C ARG A 52 -7.17 -19.54 19.33
N PRO A 53 -8.02 -19.89 20.31
CA PRO A 53 -9.21 -19.12 20.62
C PRO A 53 -8.91 -17.65 20.94
N ILE A 54 -9.82 -16.76 20.52
CA ILE A 54 -9.79 -15.34 20.85
C ILE A 54 -11.08 -15.00 21.60
N ASP A 55 -10.98 -14.88 22.92
CA ASP A 55 -12.13 -14.62 23.79
C ASP A 55 -12.65 -13.18 23.68
N PHE A 56 -11.75 -12.23 23.48
CA PHE A 56 -12.08 -10.80 23.49
C PHE A 56 -11.03 -9.97 22.76
N ILE A 57 -11.46 -8.94 22.04
CA ILE A 57 -10.57 -7.90 21.52
C ILE A 57 -10.96 -6.52 22.03
N VAL A 58 -9.99 -5.62 22.06
CA VAL A 58 -10.22 -4.17 22.09
C VAL A 58 -9.45 -3.58 20.92
N ASN A 59 -10.13 -2.90 20.01
CA ASN A 59 -9.51 -2.14 18.94
C ASN A 59 -9.92 -0.68 19.02
N VAL A 60 -9.00 0.20 18.67
CA VAL A 60 -9.23 1.65 18.62
C VAL A 60 -8.97 2.18 17.22
N VAL A 61 -9.81 3.12 16.80
CA VAL A 61 -9.57 3.93 15.60
C VAL A 61 -8.99 5.26 16.07
N LEU A 62 -7.91 5.68 15.43
CA LEU A 62 -7.18 6.88 15.77
C LEU A 62 -7.35 7.95 14.69
N ASN A 63 -7.38 9.23 15.07
CA ASN A 63 -7.20 10.34 14.14
C ASN A 63 -5.71 10.58 13.82
N GLU A 64 -5.41 11.59 13.02
CA GLU A 64 -4.05 11.98 12.62
C GLU A 64 -3.15 12.39 13.80
N LYS A 65 -3.74 12.83 14.92
CA LYS A 65 -3.03 13.17 16.17
C LYS A 65 -2.84 11.96 17.09
N LYS A 66 -3.20 10.76 16.62
CA LYS A 66 -3.20 9.51 17.40
C LYS A 66 -4.18 9.52 18.58
N GLU A 67 -5.20 10.37 18.56
CA GLU A 67 -6.25 10.40 19.56
C GLU A 67 -7.31 9.36 19.22
N ILE A 68 -7.87 8.70 20.25
CA ILE A 68 -8.91 7.68 20.08
C ILE A 68 -10.22 8.37 19.70
N ILE A 69 -10.73 8.08 18.51
CA ILE A 69 -12.01 8.59 18.01
C ILE A 69 -13.13 7.53 18.01
N LYS A 70 -12.76 6.26 18.15
CA LYS A 70 -13.69 5.14 18.36
C LYS A 70 -12.95 4.01 19.07
N ALA A 71 -13.64 3.36 20.00
CA ALA A 71 -13.24 2.08 20.54
C ALA A 71 -14.32 1.04 20.24
N VAL A 72 -13.91 -0.17 19.92
CA VAL A 72 -14.77 -1.34 19.73
C VAL A 72 -14.19 -2.49 20.54
N ALA A 73 -15.05 -3.24 21.20
CA ALA A 73 -14.65 -4.33 22.07
C ALA A 73 -15.70 -5.44 22.07
N GLY A 74 -15.26 -6.69 22.22
CA GLY A 74 -16.15 -7.85 22.17
C GLY A 74 -15.58 -9.00 21.33
N HIS A 75 -16.48 -9.72 20.66
CA HIS A 75 -16.14 -10.83 19.78
C HIS A 75 -15.16 -10.38 18.67
N HIS A 76 -14.14 -11.19 18.41
CA HIS A 76 -13.00 -10.82 17.57
C HIS A 76 -13.36 -10.49 16.12
N ILE A 77 -14.42 -11.08 15.56
CA ILE A 77 -14.96 -10.71 14.25
C ILE A 77 -15.87 -9.49 14.36
N GLU A 78 -16.91 -9.56 15.19
CA GLU A 78 -17.98 -8.55 15.21
C GLU A 78 -17.46 -7.18 15.61
N ALA A 79 -16.67 -7.10 16.68
CA ALA A 79 -16.06 -5.85 17.12
C ALA A 79 -15.09 -5.30 16.06
N HIS A 80 -14.33 -6.18 15.39
CA HIS A 80 -13.44 -5.78 14.30
C HIS A 80 -14.21 -5.21 13.11
N ARG A 81 -15.30 -5.86 12.69
CA ARG A 81 -16.14 -5.41 11.57
C ARG A 81 -16.80 -4.07 11.86
N GLU A 82 -17.31 -3.88 13.07
CA GLU A 82 -17.87 -2.59 13.49
C GLU A 82 -16.81 -1.48 13.45
N GLY A 83 -15.58 -1.77 13.88
CA GLY A 83 -14.46 -0.84 13.75
C GLY A 83 -14.11 -0.51 12.30
N CYS A 84 -14.11 -1.50 11.41
CA CYS A 84 -13.84 -1.31 9.98
C CYS A 84 -14.94 -0.48 9.30
N LYS A 85 -16.21 -0.73 9.64
CA LYS A 85 -17.36 0.04 9.13
C LYS A 85 -17.27 1.51 9.51
N PHE A 86 -16.89 1.80 10.76
CA PHE A 86 -16.64 3.17 11.20
C PHE A 86 -15.44 3.80 10.45
N LEU A 87 -14.34 3.06 10.30
CA LEU A 87 -13.15 3.53 9.59
C LEU A 87 -13.44 3.90 8.13
N ASP A 88 -14.30 3.13 7.45
CA ASP A 88 -14.68 3.36 6.06
C ASP A 88 -15.33 4.72 5.84
N GLN A 89 -16.15 5.19 6.78
CA GLN A 89 -16.78 6.51 6.71
C GLN A 89 -15.76 7.65 6.69
N LEU A 90 -14.55 7.41 7.21
CA LEU A 90 -13.50 8.42 7.34
C LEU A 90 -12.48 8.34 6.20
N TYR A 91 -12.07 7.13 5.83
CA TYR A 91 -10.87 6.91 5.01
C TYR A 91 -11.13 6.30 3.64
N LYS A 92 -12.30 5.68 3.38
CA LYS A 92 -12.70 5.40 2.01
C LYS A 92 -13.19 6.70 1.37
N LYS A 93 -12.60 7.04 0.23
CA LYS A 93 -12.92 8.28 -0.50
C LYS A 93 -13.50 7.91 -1.84
N GLU A 94 -14.76 8.29 -2.05
CA GLU A 94 -15.43 8.09 -3.32
C GLU A 94 -14.76 8.97 -4.38
N ILE A 95 -14.43 8.36 -5.51
CA ILE A 95 -13.96 9.05 -6.71
C ILE A 95 -14.96 8.77 -7.84
N GLU A 96 -15.24 9.80 -8.66
CA GLU A 96 -16.15 9.67 -9.80
C GLU A 96 -15.53 8.80 -10.89
N GLU A 97 -14.24 8.98 -11.13
CA GLU A 97 -13.46 8.23 -12.10
C GLU A 97 -11.98 8.22 -11.71
N LYS A 98 -11.21 7.34 -12.35
CA LYS A 98 -9.75 7.35 -12.25
C LYS A 98 -9.17 8.57 -12.98
N ALA A 99 -8.03 9.05 -12.53
CA ALA A 99 -7.30 10.20 -13.09
C ALA A 99 -6.14 9.76 -14.00
N ASP A 100 -5.72 10.68 -14.86
CA ASP A 100 -4.54 10.53 -15.72
C ASP A 100 -3.25 10.76 -14.91
N ILE A 101 -3.31 11.69 -13.94
CA ILE A 101 -2.22 12.00 -13.00
C ILE A 101 -2.72 11.80 -11.56
N VAL A 102 -1.94 11.08 -10.74
CA VAL A 102 -2.19 10.98 -9.29
C VAL A 102 -0.99 11.49 -8.50
N LEU A 103 -1.16 12.57 -7.73
CA LEU A 103 -0.17 13.04 -6.76
C LEU A 103 -0.44 12.35 -5.44
N VAL A 104 0.54 11.65 -4.88
CA VAL A 104 0.36 10.89 -3.65
C VAL A 104 1.52 11.07 -2.67
N SER A 105 1.20 11.31 -1.40
CA SER A 105 2.15 11.19 -0.29
C SER A 105 1.63 10.12 0.68
N PRO A 106 2.51 9.31 1.30
CA PRO A 106 2.09 8.39 2.36
C PRO A 106 1.67 9.13 3.64
N GLY A 107 1.87 10.46 3.72
CA GLY A 107 1.47 11.31 4.84
C GLY A 107 2.62 11.80 5.71
N GLY A 108 3.84 11.89 5.16
CA GLY A 108 5.04 12.37 5.85
C GLY A 108 5.55 11.44 6.96
N TYR A 109 6.51 11.92 7.75
CA TYR A 109 7.19 11.12 8.77
C TYR A 109 6.21 10.63 9.85
N PRO A 110 6.29 9.36 10.29
CA PRO A 110 7.28 8.34 9.92
C PRO A 110 6.86 7.44 8.75
N LYS A 111 5.77 7.75 8.03
CA LYS A 111 5.22 6.90 6.96
C LYS A 111 6.02 6.96 5.65
N ASP A 112 6.83 8.00 5.47
CA ASP A 112 7.72 8.20 4.33
C ASP A 112 9.20 7.95 4.65
N ILE A 113 9.51 7.33 5.80
CA ILE A 113 10.89 7.17 6.29
C ILE A 113 11.78 6.37 5.32
N ASN A 114 11.20 5.40 4.59
CA ASN A 114 11.84 4.57 3.58
C ASN A 114 10.82 4.14 2.51
N LEU A 115 11.32 3.65 1.38
CA LEU A 115 10.46 3.26 0.24
C LEU A 115 9.53 2.08 0.59
N TYR A 116 9.96 1.15 1.44
CA TYR A 116 9.13 0.03 1.92
C TYR A 116 7.84 0.48 2.61
N GLN A 117 7.89 1.58 3.39
CA GLN A 117 6.70 2.18 3.99
C GLN A 117 5.93 3.06 3.00
N ALA A 118 6.62 3.88 2.22
CA ALA A 118 6.01 4.78 1.24
C ALA A 118 5.18 4.03 0.19
N GLN A 119 5.58 2.80 -0.13
CA GLN A 119 4.87 1.86 -0.99
C GLN A 119 3.38 1.71 -0.65
N LYS A 120 2.96 1.87 0.62
CA LYS A 120 1.53 1.79 0.98
C LYS A 120 0.70 2.91 0.33
N GLY A 121 1.25 4.11 0.24
CA GLY A 121 0.60 5.22 -0.45
C GLY A 121 0.50 4.96 -1.94
N LEU A 122 1.59 4.45 -2.52
CA LEU A 122 1.64 4.06 -3.93
C LEU A 122 0.68 2.91 -4.26
N ASP A 123 0.52 1.93 -3.38
CA ASP A 123 -0.43 0.83 -3.60
C ASP A 123 -1.87 1.34 -3.59
N ASN A 124 -2.21 2.26 -2.68
CA ASN A 124 -3.54 2.83 -2.64
C ASN A 124 -3.84 3.72 -3.85
N SER A 125 -2.83 4.40 -4.43
CA SER A 125 -3.04 5.23 -5.63
C SER A 125 -3.37 4.42 -6.87
N LYS A 126 -3.10 3.11 -6.90
CA LYS A 126 -3.51 2.20 -7.99
C LYS A 126 -5.02 2.16 -8.20
N HIS A 127 -5.80 2.48 -7.16
CA HIS A 127 -7.25 2.54 -7.23
C HIS A 127 -7.76 3.86 -7.85
N ALA A 128 -6.90 4.89 -7.93
CA ALA A 128 -7.23 6.20 -8.48
C ALA A 128 -6.60 6.48 -9.86
N ILE A 129 -5.61 5.72 -10.31
CA ILE A 129 -4.90 5.94 -11.57
C ILE A 129 -5.53 5.16 -12.74
N LYS A 130 -5.56 5.76 -13.93
CA LYS A 130 -5.84 5.07 -15.21
C LYS A 130 -4.62 4.31 -15.71
N ASP A 131 -4.86 3.28 -16.54
CA ASP A 131 -3.77 2.60 -17.24
C ASP A 131 -3.09 3.59 -18.23
N GLY A 132 -1.77 3.60 -18.25
CA GLY A 132 -0.93 4.56 -18.99
C GLY A 132 -0.73 5.91 -18.29
N GLY A 133 -1.28 6.11 -17.10
CA GLY A 133 -1.16 7.36 -16.33
C GLY A 133 0.22 7.58 -15.69
N VAL A 134 0.33 8.69 -14.94
CA VAL A 134 1.52 9.03 -14.15
C VAL A 134 1.14 9.16 -12.67
N ILE A 135 1.86 8.46 -11.80
CA ILE A 135 1.77 8.64 -10.35
C ILE A 135 2.98 9.42 -9.89
N ILE A 136 2.77 10.54 -9.20
CA ILE A 136 3.83 11.32 -8.55
C ILE A 136 3.82 10.98 -7.07
N LEU A 137 4.75 10.12 -6.66
CA LEU A 137 4.97 9.74 -5.26
C LEU A 137 5.91 10.75 -4.59
N VAL A 138 5.41 11.42 -3.56
CA VAL A 138 6.15 12.38 -2.74
C VAL A 138 6.44 11.75 -1.38
N ALA A 139 7.66 11.27 -1.18
CA ALA A 139 8.10 10.60 0.03
C ALA A 139 9.61 10.78 0.24
N SER A 140 10.03 11.31 1.39
CA SER A 140 11.45 11.57 1.72
C SER A 140 12.33 10.34 1.48
N CYS A 141 11.94 9.17 1.98
CA CYS A 141 12.71 7.93 1.89
C CYS A 141 14.15 8.06 2.41
N LYS A 142 14.42 8.99 3.35
CA LYS A 142 15.76 9.30 3.86
C LYS A 142 16.56 8.12 4.44
N GLU A 143 15.90 7.02 4.83
CA GLU A 143 16.57 5.78 5.29
C GLU A 143 16.74 4.73 4.18
N GLY A 144 16.56 5.11 2.91
CA GLY A 144 16.70 4.19 1.78
C GLY A 144 15.48 3.31 1.58
N LEU A 145 15.72 2.02 1.32
CA LEU A 145 14.67 1.06 1.00
C LEU A 145 14.00 0.47 2.24
N GLY A 146 14.75 0.23 3.33
CA GLY A 146 14.22 -0.06 4.66
C GLY A 146 13.96 -1.53 5.00
N GLU A 147 14.06 -2.45 4.05
CA GLU A 147 13.95 -3.90 4.30
C GLU A 147 14.82 -4.65 3.28
N LYS A 148 15.59 -5.65 3.73
CA LYS A 148 16.68 -6.26 2.94
C LYS A 148 16.17 -7.11 1.79
N THR A 149 15.10 -7.88 2.00
CA THR A 149 14.55 -8.72 0.94
C THR A 149 13.94 -7.84 -0.15
N PHE A 150 13.16 -6.83 0.23
CA PHE A 150 12.66 -5.79 -0.65
C PHE A 150 13.78 -5.08 -1.41
N GLU A 151 14.84 -4.65 -0.71
CA GLU A 151 16.00 -4.00 -1.33
C GLU A 151 16.66 -4.87 -2.38
N ARG A 152 16.89 -6.16 -2.07
CA ARG A 152 17.42 -7.11 -3.03
C ARG A 152 16.52 -7.19 -4.27
N TRP A 153 15.21 -7.40 -4.09
CA TRP A 153 14.28 -7.46 -5.22
C TRP A 153 14.29 -6.19 -6.07
N MET A 154 14.30 -5.00 -5.46
CA MET A 154 14.33 -3.74 -6.21
C MET A 154 15.64 -3.53 -6.97
N THR A 155 16.77 -3.97 -6.42
CA THR A 155 18.12 -3.67 -6.97
C THR A 155 18.68 -4.75 -7.88
N THR A 156 18.19 -5.99 -7.78
CA THR A 156 18.69 -7.12 -8.59
C THR A 156 17.71 -7.62 -9.64
N SER A 157 16.47 -7.13 -9.67
CA SER A 157 15.53 -7.50 -10.73
C SER A 157 15.97 -6.91 -12.07
N GLU A 158 15.76 -7.66 -13.14
CA GLU A 158 16.12 -7.20 -14.50
C GLU A 158 15.09 -6.21 -15.05
N SER A 159 13.83 -6.36 -14.65
CA SER A 159 12.72 -5.50 -15.07
C SER A 159 11.56 -5.57 -14.07
N VAL A 160 10.65 -4.60 -14.20
CA VAL A 160 9.36 -4.60 -13.49
C VAL A 160 8.56 -5.87 -13.79
N ASP A 161 8.51 -6.30 -15.05
CA ASP A 161 7.76 -7.49 -15.45
C ASP A 161 8.36 -8.78 -14.87
N PHE A 162 9.69 -8.89 -14.87
CA PHE A 162 10.37 -10.01 -14.22
C PHE A 162 10.05 -10.05 -12.72
N MET A 163 10.14 -8.91 -12.03
CA MET A 163 9.86 -8.79 -10.61
C MET A 163 8.42 -9.23 -10.26
N ALA A 164 7.44 -8.74 -11.02
CA ALA A 164 6.04 -9.11 -10.83
C ALA A 164 5.79 -10.61 -11.09
N ALA A 165 6.35 -11.15 -12.17
CA ALA A 165 6.18 -12.55 -12.54
C ALA A 165 6.85 -13.51 -11.55
N GLU A 166 8.10 -13.23 -11.16
CA GLU A 166 8.89 -14.15 -10.36
C GLU A 166 8.37 -14.23 -8.92
N ILE A 167 8.02 -13.10 -8.29
CA ILE A 167 7.42 -13.10 -6.96
C ILE A 167 6.03 -13.76 -6.98
N GLY A 168 5.32 -13.66 -8.11
CA GLY A 168 4.07 -14.37 -8.34
C GLY A 168 4.23 -15.91 -8.32
N ARG A 169 5.37 -16.42 -8.80
CA ARG A 169 5.67 -17.86 -8.83
C ARG A 169 6.31 -18.36 -7.54
N HIS A 170 7.23 -17.58 -7.00
CA HIS A 170 8.03 -17.91 -5.81
C HIS A 170 7.89 -16.78 -4.79
N PHE A 171 6.82 -16.86 -4.00
CA PHE A 171 6.57 -15.86 -2.97
C PHE A 171 7.69 -15.80 -1.93
N GLU A 172 8.15 -14.59 -1.62
CA GLU A 172 9.09 -14.31 -0.55
C GLU A 172 8.61 -13.14 0.32
N LEU A 173 8.66 -13.32 1.64
CA LEU A 173 8.30 -12.26 2.58
C LEU A 173 9.28 -11.08 2.45
N GLY A 174 8.77 -9.85 2.52
CA GLY A 174 9.48 -8.63 2.12
C GLY A 174 9.44 -8.36 0.61
N GLY A 175 9.65 -9.38 -0.21
CA GLY A 175 9.58 -9.29 -1.69
C GLY A 175 8.20 -8.89 -2.20
N HIS A 176 7.12 -9.32 -1.54
CA HIS A 176 5.74 -8.94 -1.88
C HIS A 176 5.49 -7.43 -2.04
N LYS A 177 6.25 -6.56 -1.36
CA LYS A 177 6.17 -5.11 -1.58
C LYS A 177 6.77 -4.68 -2.91
N ALA A 178 7.87 -5.31 -3.32
CA ALA A 178 8.47 -5.10 -4.62
C ALA A 178 7.48 -5.52 -5.72
N ALA A 179 6.82 -6.68 -5.56
CA ALA A 179 5.74 -7.09 -6.47
C ALA A 179 4.59 -6.07 -6.52
N ALA A 180 4.18 -5.52 -5.38
CA ALA A 180 3.13 -4.51 -5.35
C ALA A 180 3.54 -3.20 -6.07
N ILE A 181 4.79 -2.75 -5.94
CA ILE A 181 5.32 -1.64 -6.73
C ILE A 181 5.32 -2.01 -8.22
N ALA A 182 5.79 -3.21 -8.55
CA ALA A 182 5.87 -3.66 -9.93
C ALA A 182 4.49 -3.69 -10.61
N MET A 183 3.46 -4.21 -9.94
CA MET A 183 2.08 -4.21 -10.43
C MET A 183 1.53 -2.79 -10.66
N VAL A 184 1.97 -1.80 -9.86
CA VAL A 184 1.62 -0.39 -10.10
C VAL A 184 2.36 0.15 -11.31
N MET A 185 3.66 -0.15 -11.43
CA MET A 185 4.51 0.29 -12.54
C MET A 185 4.10 -0.31 -13.90
N GLN A 186 3.50 -1.49 -13.91
CA GLN A 186 2.90 -2.07 -15.11
C GLN A 186 1.69 -1.28 -15.62
N LYS A 187 1.02 -0.52 -14.74
CA LYS A 187 -0.15 0.28 -15.09
C LYS A 187 0.19 1.75 -15.33
N ALA A 188 1.20 2.29 -14.65
CA ALA A 188 1.50 3.72 -14.69
C ALA A 188 3.00 3.98 -14.49
N GLU A 189 3.51 5.06 -15.08
CA GLU A 189 4.84 5.55 -14.72
C GLU A 189 4.82 6.11 -13.30
N VAL A 190 5.88 5.85 -12.52
CA VAL A 190 5.98 6.37 -11.15
C VAL A 190 7.14 7.36 -11.05
N TYR A 191 6.77 8.61 -10.80
CA TYR A 191 7.68 9.73 -10.59
C TYR A 191 7.92 9.84 -9.09
N LEU A 192 9.18 9.81 -8.67
CA LEU A 192 9.55 9.83 -7.26
C LEU A 192 10.22 11.15 -6.90
N VAL A 193 9.59 11.87 -5.98
CA VAL A 193 10.17 13.03 -5.29
C VAL A 193 10.62 12.58 -3.91
N SER A 194 11.93 12.48 -3.71
CA SER A 194 12.55 11.89 -2.50
C SER A 194 13.96 12.43 -2.24
N ASP A 195 14.52 12.12 -1.08
CA ASP A 195 15.90 12.40 -0.70
C ASP A 195 16.90 11.34 -1.24
N LEU A 196 16.43 10.36 -2.02
CA LEU A 196 17.29 9.36 -2.65
C LEU A 196 18.04 9.94 -3.86
N GLU A 197 19.27 9.47 -4.07
CA GLU A 197 20.08 9.84 -5.23
C GLU A 197 19.39 9.49 -6.55
N GLU A 198 19.40 10.41 -7.52
CA GLU A 198 18.65 10.26 -8.77
C GLU A 198 19.02 8.98 -9.54
N ASP A 199 20.31 8.66 -9.62
CA ASP A 199 20.76 7.47 -10.34
C ASP A 199 20.37 6.17 -9.64
N PHE A 200 20.26 6.19 -8.31
CA PHE A 200 19.71 5.07 -7.55
C PHE A 200 18.21 4.92 -7.82
N VAL A 201 17.44 6.02 -7.80
CA VAL A 201 16.00 5.99 -8.12
C VAL A 201 15.74 5.42 -9.51
N LYS A 202 16.56 5.80 -10.51
CA LYS A 202 16.50 5.23 -11.87
C LYS A 202 16.82 3.73 -11.88
N SER A 203 17.82 3.29 -11.11
CA SER A 203 18.22 1.88 -11.07
C SER A 203 17.14 0.95 -10.48
N ILE A 204 16.20 1.51 -9.71
CA ILE A 204 15.04 0.80 -9.16
C ILE A 204 13.72 1.12 -9.90
N PHE A 205 13.81 1.50 -11.18
CA PHE A 205 12.70 1.68 -12.13
C PHE A 205 11.79 2.90 -11.94
N PHE A 206 12.08 3.79 -10.99
CA PHE A 206 11.36 5.04 -10.81
C PHE A 206 11.96 6.16 -11.66
N LYS A 207 11.18 7.20 -11.95
CA LYS A 207 11.69 8.43 -12.56
C LYS A 207 11.94 9.48 -11.47
N PRO A 208 13.19 9.88 -11.18
CA PRO A 208 13.48 10.82 -10.11
C PRO A 208 13.10 12.25 -10.49
N PHE A 209 12.65 13.01 -9.50
CA PHE A 209 12.48 14.47 -9.56
C PHE A 209 12.89 15.09 -8.23
N LYS A 210 13.49 16.29 -8.27
CA LYS A 210 13.89 17.02 -7.05
C LYS A 210 12.73 17.73 -6.37
N THR A 211 11.73 18.15 -7.13
CA THR A 211 10.58 18.91 -6.65
C THR A 211 9.27 18.34 -7.19
N LEU A 212 8.18 18.61 -6.47
CA LEU A 212 6.84 18.22 -6.91
C LEU A 212 6.44 19.01 -8.16
N GLU A 213 6.83 20.27 -8.24
CA GLU A 213 6.58 21.17 -9.36
C GLU A 213 7.20 20.63 -10.66
N ASP A 214 8.46 20.19 -10.62
CA ASP A 214 9.14 19.61 -11.78
C ASP A 214 8.50 18.28 -12.21
N ALA A 215 8.16 17.43 -11.24
CA ALA A 215 7.48 16.16 -11.51
C ALA A 215 6.10 16.38 -12.15
N TYR A 216 5.34 17.34 -11.64
CA TYR A 216 4.01 17.68 -12.14
C TYR A 216 4.08 18.27 -13.56
N LYS A 217 5.01 19.20 -13.79
CA LYS A 217 5.23 19.77 -15.12
C LYS A 217 5.58 18.67 -16.14
N ALA A 218 6.47 17.75 -15.80
CA ALA A 218 6.82 16.64 -16.68
C ALA A 218 5.64 15.69 -16.94
N ALA A 219 4.76 15.48 -15.95
CA ALA A 219 3.55 14.69 -16.13
C ALA A 219 2.55 15.37 -17.07
N GLN A 220 2.36 16.69 -16.94
CA GLN A 220 1.52 17.48 -17.85
C GLN A 220 2.07 17.54 -19.27
N GLU A 221 3.39 17.70 -19.45
CA GLU A 221 4.03 17.64 -20.77
C GLU A 221 3.79 16.31 -21.48
N LYS A 222 3.70 15.22 -20.72
CA LYS A 222 3.43 13.87 -21.25
C LYS A 222 1.96 13.63 -21.58
N LEU A 223 1.05 14.04 -20.69
CA LEU A 223 -0.37 13.65 -20.74
C LEU A 223 -1.31 14.75 -21.23
N GLY A 224 -0.81 15.98 -21.38
CA GLY A 224 -1.57 17.16 -21.77
C GLY A 224 -2.02 18.01 -20.58
N GLU A 225 -2.26 19.30 -20.83
CA GLU A 225 -2.70 20.25 -19.79
C GLU A 225 -4.11 19.95 -19.25
N ASP A 226 -4.96 19.30 -20.06
CA ASP A 226 -6.32 18.91 -19.70
C ASP A 226 -6.40 17.56 -18.94
N ALA A 227 -5.25 16.95 -18.62
CA ALA A 227 -5.18 15.69 -17.89
C ALA A 227 -5.89 15.79 -16.53
N LYS A 228 -6.75 14.81 -16.20
CA LYS A 228 -7.40 14.79 -14.88
C LYS A 228 -6.38 14.47 -13.81
N VAL A 229 -6.48 15.19 -12.70
CA VAL A 229 -5.55 15.08 -11.57
C VAL A 229 -6.32 14.71 -10.30
N ILE A 230 -5.86 13.69 -9.59
CA ILE A 230 -6.28 13.39 -8.22
C ILE A 230 -5.10 13.63 -7.27
N VAL A 231 -5.37 14.26 -6.12
CA VAL A 231 -4.37 14.49 -5.07
C VAL A 231 -4.72 13.67 -3.84
N MET A 232 -3.75 12.89 -3.35
CA MET A 232 -3.83 12.01 -2.19
C MET A 232 -2.75 12.39 -1.16
N PRO A 233 -2.95 13.45 -0.35
CA PRO A 233 -1.93 13.92 0.61
C PRO A 233 -1.62 12.90 1.72
N TYR A 234 -2.56 12.00 2.00
CA TYR A 234 -2.47 10.97 3.02
C TYR A 234 -2.76 9.59 2.44
N GLY A 235 -2.20 9.29 1.26
CA GLY A 235 -2.43 8.06 0.51
C GLY A 235 -2.11 6.79 1.30
N GLY A 236 -1.23 6.84 2.29
CA GLY A 236 -0.99 5.71 3.21
C GLY A 236 -2.14 5.42 4.18
N SER A 237 -3.19 6.25 4.21
CA SER A 237 -4.32 6.13 5.13
C SER A 237 -5.68 6.26 4.42
N THR A 238 -5.76 6.98 3.31
CA THR A 238 -6.98 7.07 2.49
C THR A 238 -7.00 6.03 1.38
N LEU A 239 -8.17 5.45 1.11
CA LEU A 239 -8.38 4.47 0.05
C LEU A 239 -9.40 5.02 -0.98
N PRO A 240 -9.00 5.26 -2.23
CA PRO A 240 -9.93 5.60 -3.30
C PRO A 240 -10.90 4.44 -3.56
N ASN A 241 -12.17 4.76 -3.70
CA ASN A 241 -13.24 3.81 -4.05
C ASN A 241 -14.04 4.39 -5.23
N GLN A 242 -14.07 3.70 -6.36
CA GLN A 242 -14.91 4.14 -7.48
C GLN A 242 -16.38 3.93 -7.11
N LYS A 243 -17.22 4.91 -7.47
CA LYS A 243 -18.68 4.80 -7.37
C LYS A 243 -19.25 3.76 -8.32
#